data_AF-A0A402A725-F1
#
_entry.id   AF-A0A402A725-F1
#
_cell.length_a   1.000
_cell.length_b   1.000
_cell.length_c   1.000
_cell.angle_alpha   90.00
_cell.angle_beta   90.00
_cell.angle_gamma   90.00
#
_symmetry.space_group_name_H-M   'P 1'
#
loop_
_entity.id
_entity.type
_entity.pdbx_description
1 polymer ?
#
loop_
_entity_poly.entity_id
_entity_poly.type
_entity_poly.pdbx_seq_one_letter_code
_entity_poly.pdbx_strand_id
1 'polypeptide(L)'
;MKVIQRLCSFGASMLLVLVFSAGVFGTDQAHAATIPVNQTAHSGIQQQVATLLQQVPGSKQTAWNAVSLDNGKTIVTFTTKAYSVASGPSNCRSGWFCLWYDTGYTGAEVQSSSYRCDSSSALVLLNYFPTDGLGSYINYSPYTLKIYNVYDSTIDYESPGHWSSNTSSNNDVYNAASVVESC
;
A
#
# COMPACT_ATOMS: atom_id res chain seq x y z
N MET A 1 23.78 2.73 40.11
CA MET A 1 24.93 2.19 39.36
C MET A 1 25.06 0.70 39.64
N LYS A 2 24.77 -0.17 38.66
CA LYS A 2 25.15 -1.59 38.66
C LYS A 2 25.19 -2.05 37.20
N VAL A 3 26.41 -2.18 36.69
CA VAL A 3 26.75 -2.65 35.35
C VAL A 3 26.86 -4.17 35.41
N ILE A 4 26.15 -4.89 34.54
CA ILE A 4 26.37 -6.32 34.32
C ILE A 4 26.49 -6.54 32.81
N GLN A 5 27.74 -6.59 32.35
CA GLN A 5 28.11 -7.09 31.03
C GLN A 5 28.06 -8.63 31.08
N ARG A 6 27.39 -9.26 30.11
CA ARG A 6 27.62 -10.65 29.74
C ARG A 6 27.87 -10.71 28.24
N LEU A 7 29.15 -10.84 27.89
CA LEU A 7 29.59 -11.29 26.58
C LEU A 7 29.32 -12.81 26.50
N CYS A 8 28.50 -13.22 25.54
CA CYS A 8 28.53 -14.58 25.03
C CYS A 8 28.92 -14.51 23.55
N SER A 9 30.20 -14.76 23.31
CA SER A 9 30.75 -15.06 21.99
C SER A 9 30.48 -16.53 21.69
N PHE A 10 29.73 -16.80 20.63
CA PHE A 10 29.72 -18.13 20.00
C PHE A 10 29.96 -17.93 18.52
N GLY A 11 31.22 -18.17 18.13
CA GLY A 11 31.58 -18.43 16.75
C GLY A 11 31.09 -19.81 16.34
N ALA A 12 30.60 -19.91 15.11
CA ALA A 12 30.51 -21.17 14.39
C ALA A 12 30.85 -20.93 12.92
N SER A 13 32.04 -21.40 12.58
CA SER A 13 32.58 -21.65 11.24
C SER A 13 31.56 -22.39 10.37
N MET A 14 31.28 -21.89 9.16
CA MET A 14 31.91 -22.30 7.90
C MET A 14 31.70 -23.78 7.55
N LEU A 15 30.76 -24.03 6.64
CA LEU A 15 30.88 -25.08 5.63
C LEU A 15 30.07 -24.68 4.39
N LEU A 16 30.76 -24.13 3.39
CA LEU A 16 30.21 -23.89 2.06
C LEU A 16 30.46 -25.16 1.23
N VAL A 17 29.41 -25.93 0.96
CA VAL A 17 29.45 -27.06 0.04
C VAL A 17 28.85 -26.59 -1.29
N LEU A 18 29.70 -26.34 -2.28
CA LEU A 18 29.28 -26.09 -3.66
C LEU A 18 29.21 -27.42 -4.41
N VAL A 19 28.00 -27.94 -4.62
CA VAL A 19 27.74 -29.03 -5.55
C VAL A 19 27.37 -28.41 -6.90
N PHE A 20 28.24 -28.57 -7.89
CA PHE A 20 27.94 -28.23 -9.28
C PHE A 20 27.36 -29.46 -9.99
N SER A 21 26.03 -29.49 -10.12
CA SER A 21 25.34 -30.46 -10.96
C SER A 21 25.30 -29.94 -12.39
N ALA A 22 25.97 -30.63 -13.31
CA ALA A 22 25.87 -30.38 -14.75
C ALA A 22 24.50 -30.86 -15.26
N GLY A 23 23.54 -29.93 -15.34
CA GLY A 23 22.23 -30.16 -15.95
C GLY A 23 22.29 -29.91 -17.46
N VAL A 24 21.84 -30.89 -18.24
CA VAL A 24 21.62 -30.80 -19.68
C VAL A 24 20.48 -29.81 -19.94
N PHE A 25 20.79 -28.68 -20.58
CA PHE A 25 19.78 -27.69 -20.99
C PHE A 25 19.08 -28.19 -22.25
N GLY A 26 17.86 -28.71 -22.10
CA GLY A 26 16.90 -28.83 -23.19
C GLY A 26 16.39 -27.44 -23.56
N THR A 27 16.55 -27.04 -24.82
CA THR A 27 16.05 -25.77 -25.35
C THR A 27 14.58 -25.91 -25.73
N ASP A 28 13.69 -25.94 -24.74
CA ASP A 28 12.29 -25.62 -24.98
C ASP A 28 12.15 -24.11 -25.03
N GLN A 29 12.16 -23.55 -26.24
CA GLN A 29 11.71 -22.18 -26.49
C GLN A 29 10.21 -22.09 -26.18
N ALA A 30 9.90 -21.91 -24.90
CA ALA A 30 8.63 -21.37 -24.48
C ALA A 30 8.52 -19.98 -25.12
N HIS A 31 7.72 -19.89 -26.18
CA HIS A 31 7.24 -18.62 -26.70
C HIS A 31 6.42 -17.99 -25.59
N ALA A 32 7.06 -17.17 -24.77
CA ALA A 32 6.37 -16.29 -23.84
C ALA A 32 5.43 -15.44 -24.70
N ALA A 33 4.14 -15.74 -24.63
CA ALA A 33 3.11 -14.91 -25.21
C ALA A 33 3.25 -13.54 -24.55
N THR A 34 3.87 -12.60 -25.28
CA THR A 34 3.93 -11.20 -24.87
C THR A 34 2.50 -10.69 -24.87
N ILE A 35 1.88 -10.71 -23.69
CA ILE A 35 0.61 -10.03 -23.47
C ILE A 35 0.90 -8.55 -23.82
N PRO A 36 0.20 -7.96 -24.80
CA PRO A 36 0.42 -6.57 -25.14
C PRO A 36 0.06 -5.72 -23.93
N VAL A 37 1.08 -5.30 -23.18
CA VAL A 37 0.95 -4.27 -22.16
C VAL A 37 0.45 -3.05 -22.89
N ASN A 38 -0.76 -2.59 -22.57
CA ASN A 38 -1.31 -1.35 -23.10
C ASN A 38 -0.37 -0.21 -22.65
N GLN A 39 0.53 0.19 -23.55
CA GLN A 39 1.62 1.14 -23.28
C GLN A 39 1.07 2.51 -22.85
N THR A 40 -0.10 2.90 -23.34
CA THR A 40 -0.76 4.17 -22.98
C THR A 40 -1.26 4.18 -21.53
N ALA A 41 -1.80 3.06 -21.04
CA ALA A 41 -2.18 2.95 -19.64
C ALA A 41 -0.94 2.91 -18.71
N HIS A 42 0.17 2.34 -19.19
CA HIS A 42 1.44 2.35 -18.48
C HIS A 42 2.02 3.77 -18.36
N SER A 43 1.98 4.57 -19.42
CA SER A 43 2.51 5.94 -19.39
C SER A 43 1.73 6.85 -18.44
N GLY A 44 0.39 6.72 -18.38
CA GLY A 44 -0.44 7.45 -17.42
C GLY A 44 -0.11 7.13 -15.96
N ILE A 45 0.12 5.85 -15.64
CA ILE A 45 0.55 5.43 -14.29
C ILE A 45 1.93 5.98 -13.94
N GLN A 46 2.91 5.91 -14.86
CA GLN A 46 4.25 6.45 -14.60
C GLN A 46 4.22 7.96 -14.34
N GLN A 47 3.31 8.70 -15.00
CA GLN A 47 3.13 10.12 -14.73
C GLN A 47 2.65 10.36 -13.28
N GLN A 48 1.66 9.59 -12.81
CA GLN A 48 1.18 9.68 -11.42
C GLN A 48 2.28 9.35 -10.40
N VAL A 49 3.06 8.29 -10.67
CA VAL A 49 4.23 7.93 -9.87
C VAL A 49 5.24 9.08 -9.83
N ALA A 50 5.59 9.65 -10.98
CA ALA A 50 6.55 10.76 -11.05
C ALA A 50 6.05 12.00 -10.30
N THR A 51 4.77 12.34 -10.42
CA THR A 51 4.15 13.44 -9.66
C THR A 51 4.24 13.19 -8.16
N LEU A 52 3.91 11.98 -7.69
CA LEU A 52 3.99 11.66 -6.27
C LEU A 52 5.43 11.74 -5.73
N LEU A 53 6.40 11.24 -6.51
CA LEU A 53 7.83 11.32 -6.15
C LEU A 53 8.32 12.78 -6.03
N GLN A 54 7.79 13.69 -6.86
CA GLN A 54 8.12 15.12 -6.81
C GLN A 54 7.47 15.82 -5.60
N GLN A 55 6.23 15.43 -5.25
CA GLN A 55 5.46 16.06 -4.18
C GLN A 55 5.89 15.63 -2.78
N VAL A 56 6.40 14.40 -2.61
CA VAL A 56 6.76 13.84 -1.29
C VAL A 56 8.25 13.51 -1.26
N PRO A 57 9.12 14.44 -0.82
CA PRO A 57 10.55 14.19 -0.69
C PRO A 57 10.84 12.98 0.20
N GLY A 58 11.76 12.11 -0.25
CA GLY A 58 12.13 10.89 0.47
C GLY A 58 11.29 9.66 0.12
N SER A 59 10.23 9.82 -0.68
CA SER A 59 9.51 8.69 -1.29
C SER A 59 10.39 7.93 -2.30
N LYS A 60 10.07 6.65 -2.52
CA LYS A 60 10.80 5.76 -3.42
C LYS A 60 9.85 4.92 -4.25
N GLN A 61 10.07 4.86 -5.56
CA GLN A 61 9.36 3.91 -6.42
C GLN A 61 9.85 2.49 -6.11
N THR A 62 8.94 1.59 -5.73
CA THR A 62 9.25 0.20 -5.37
C THR A 62 8.75 -0.81 -6.40
N ALA A 63 7.83 -0.39 -7.26
CA ALA A 63 7.39 -1.14 -8.44
C ALA A 63 7.04 -0.15 -9.55
N TRP A 64 6.82 -0.65 -10.76
CA TRP A 64 6.46 0.23 -11.89
C TRP A 64 5.23 1.10 -11.57
N ASN A 65 4.27 0.60 -10.79
CA ASN A 65 3.06 1.32 -10.38
C ASN A 65 2.96 1.63 -8.88
N ALA A 66 4.05 1.50 -8.11
CA ALA A 66 3.98 1.65 -6.66
C ALA A 66 5.08 2.55 -6.09
N VAL A 67 4.69 3.37 -5.13
CA VAL A 67 5.58 4.27 -4.40
C VAL A 67 5.49 3.98 -2.90
N SER A 68 6.65 3.75 -2.30
CA SER A 68 6.82 3.69 -0.86
C SER A 68 7.06 5.09 -0.29
N LEU A 69 6.28 5.44 0.73
CA LEU A 69 6.43 6.63 1.54
C LEU A 69 6.89 6.22 2.95
N ASP A 70 7.38 7.19 3.72
CA ASP A 70 7.70 7.02 5.16
C ASP A 70 8.59 5.82 5.47
N ASN A 71 9.60 5.56 4.61
CA ASN A 71 10.50 4.41 4.72
C ASN A 71 9.77 3.05 4.71
N GLY A 72 8.74 2.89 3.88
CA GLY A 72 8.06 1.60 3.72
C GLY A 72 6.81 1.43 4.56
N LYS A 73 6.45 2.40 5.40
CA LYS A 73 5.25 2.30 6.24
C LYS A 73 3.96 2.58 5.48
N THR A 74 4.03 3.34 4.39
CA THR A 74 2.91 3.57 3.47
C THR A 74 3.33 3.18 2.06
N ILE A 75 2.43 2.53 1.34
CA ILE A 75 2.62 2.13 -0.06
C ILE A 75 1.40 2.62 -0.83
N VAL A 76 1.64 3.45 -1.84
CA VAL A 76 0.63 3.90 -2.79
C VAL A 76 0.82 3.09 -4.06
N THR A 77 -0.23 2.41 -4.50
CA THR A 77 -0.26 1.60 -5.72
C THR A 77 -1.27 2.19 -6.69
N PHE A 78 -0.78 2.65 -7.83
CA PHE A 78 -1.60 3.17 -8.91
C PHE A 78 -2.06 2.04 -9.83
N THR A 79 -3.28 2.12 -10.32
CA THR A 79 -3.85 1.14 -11.25
C THR A 79 -4.80 1.86 -12.19
N THR A 80 -5.01 1.30 -13.37
CA THR A 80 -6.09 1.73 -14.26
C THR A 80 -7.23 0.71 -14.19
N LYS A 81 -8.44 1.08 -14.61
CA LYS A 81 -9.54 0.11 -14.78
C LYS A 81 -9.16 -1.09 -15.67
N ALA A 82 -8.19 -0.92 -16.58
CA ALA A 82 -7.68 -2.01 -17.42
C ALA A 82 -6.66 -2.92 -16.71
N TYR A 83 -6.08 -2.48 -15.59
CA TYR A 83 -5.11 -3.19 -14.76
C TYR A 83 -5.60 -3.43 -13.33
N SER A 84 -6.92 -3.41 -13.10
CA SER A 84 -7.50 -3.90 -11.85
C SER A 84 -7.27 -5.41 -11.78
N VAL A 85 -6.06 -5.81 -11.39
CA VAL A 85 -5.79 -7.14 -10.82
C VAL A 85 -6.83 -7.38 -9.75
N ALA A 86 -7.28 -8.63 -9.61
CA ALA A 86 -8.24 -9.07 -8.60
C ALA A 86 -7.92 -8.40 -7.26
N SER A 87 -8.63 -7.32 -7.01
CA SER A 87 -8.38 -6.38 -5.95
C SER A 87 -9.56 -6.59 -5.02
N GLY A 88 -9.21 -6.96 -3.80
CA GLY A 88 -10.04 -7.75 -2.95
C GLY A 88 -9.36 -7.94 -1.61
N PRO A 89 -10.09 -8.45 -0.61
CA PRO A 89 -9.62 -8.42 0.78
C PRO A 89 -8.29 -9.11 1.03
N SER A 90 -7.91 -10.03 0.16
CA SER A 90 -6.67 -10.80 0.23
C SER A 90 -5.40 -9.99 0.01
N ASN A 91 -5.47 -8.84 -0.67
CA ASN A 91 -4.27 -8.06 -0.99
C ASN A 91 -3.90 -7.07 0.13
N CYS A 92 -4.79 -6.87 1.10
CA CYS A 92 -4.50 -6.06 2.26
C CYS A 92 -3.61 -6.83 3.24
N ARG A 93 -2.44 -6.30 3.55
CA ARG A 93 -1.49 -6.94 4.46
C ARG A 93 -2.05 -6.98 5.87
N SER A 94 -1.81 -8.09 6.58
CA SER A 94 -2.12 -8.17 8.01
C SER A 94 -1.42 -7.05 8.78
N GLY A 95 -2.14 -6.38 9.68
CA GLY A 95 -1.62 -5.24 10.45
C GLY A 95 -1.65 -3.90 9.72
N TRP A 96 -2.19 -3.85 8.50
CA TRP A 96 -2.31 -2.63 7.69
C TRP A 96 -3.78 -2.25 7.51
N PHE A 97 -4.03 -0.99 7.20
CA PHE A 97 -5.28 -0.58 6.59
C PHE A 97 -5.05 -0.30 5.10
N CYS A 98 -6.07 -0.58 4.30
CA CYS A 98 -6.03 -0.47 2.86
C CYS A 98 -7.27 0.28 2.39
N LEU A 99 -7.03 1.21 1.46
CA LEU A 99 -7.98 2.21 1.01
C LEU A 99 -7.99 2.17 -0.51
N TRP A 100 -9.17 1.99 -1.09
CA TRP A 100 -9.36 1.91 -2.53
C TRP A 100 -10.23 3.04 -3.03
N TYR A 101 -9.83 3.60 -4.15
CA TYR A 101 -10.57 4.65 -4.83
C TYR A 101 -11.96 4.19 -5.26
N ASP A 102 -12.06 3.03 -5.91
CA ASP A 102 -13.32 2.52 -6.39
C ASP A 102 -13.98 1.60 -5.33
N THR A 103 -15.29 1.40 -5.47
CA THR A 103 -16.02 0.39 -4.69
C THR A 103 -15.53 -1.02 -5.00
N GLY A 104 -15.80 -1.97 -4.10
CA GLY A 104 -15.46 -3.37 -4.30
C GLY A 104 -13.96 -3.66 -4.26
N TYR A 105 -13.18 -2.82 -3.57
CA TYR A 105 -11.74 -2.94 -3.38
C TYR A 105 -10.96 -2.81 -4.68
N THR A 106 -11.32 -1.88 -5.57
CA THR A 106 -10.72 -1.74 -6.89
C THR A 106 -10.15 -0.33 -7.13
N GLY A 107 -9.45 -0.13 -8.25
CA GLY A 107 -8.83 1.15 -8.56
C GLY A 107 -7.58 1.42 -7.73
N ALA A 108 -7.12 2.68 -7.72
CA ALA A 108 -5.91 3.08 -7.01
C ALA A 108 -6.02 2.75 -5.52
N GLU A 109 -4.91 2.28 -4.95
CA GLU A 109 -4.87 1.73 -3.60
C GLU A 109 -3.81 2.44 -2.76
N VAL A 110 -4.14 2.74 -1.51
CA VAL A 110 -3.19 3.12 -0.47
C VAL A 110 -3.23 2.07 0.62
N GLN A 111 -2.09 1.43 0.87
CA GLN A 111 -1.90 0.58 2.04
C GLN A 111 -1.00 1.32 3.03
N SER A 112 -1.35 1.32 4.31
CA SER A 112 -0.45 1.84 5.34
C SER A 112 -0.48 1.04 6.63
N SER A 113 0.70 0.92 7.24
CA SER A 113 0.93 0.47 8.62
C SER A 113 1.39 1.62 9.52
N SER A 114 1.56 2.82 8.96
CA SER A 114 1.84 4.01 9.76
C SER A 114 0.63 4.35 10.61
N TYR A 115 0.80 4.29 11.92
CA TYR A 115 -0.02 5.04 12.84
C TYR A 115 0.51 6.47 12.90
N ARG A 116 -0.38 7.46 12.88
CA ARG A 116 -0.01 8.85 13.07
C ARG A 116 -0.96 9.52 14.05
N CYS A 117 -0.36 10.11 15.09
CA CYS A 117 -1.07 10.56 16.28
C CYS A 117 -1.62 11.98 16.19
N ASP A 118 -1.17 12.75 15.20
CA ASP A 118 -1.61 14.13 15.01
C ASP A 118 -2.51 14.24 13.78
N SER A 119 -3.54 15.07 13.88
CA SER A 119 -4.45 15.36 12.75
C SER A 119 -3.74 16.05 11.58
N SER A 120 -2.54 16.59 11.81
CA SER A 120 -1.64 17.16 10.80
C SER A 120 -1.03 16.08 9.89
N SER A 121 -1.11 14.83 10.32
CA SER A 121 -0.48 13.67 9.72
C SER A 121 -1.47 12.67 9.13
N ALA A 122 -2.74 13.04 9.01
CA ALA A 122 -3.69 12.21 8.28
C ALA A 122 -3.15 11.90 6.88
N LEU A 123 -3.36 10.68 6.40
CA LEU A 123 -3.17 10.36 5.00
C LEU A 123 -4.29 11.05 4.23
N VAL A 124 -3.99 12.26 3.78
CA VAL A 124 -4.89 13.04 2.93
C VAL A 124 -4.92 12.35 1.56
N LEU A 125 -5.94 11.52 1.36
CA LEU A 125 -6.14 10.75 0.14
C LEU A 125 -6.38 11.64 -1.07
N LEU A 126 -6.86 12.88 -0.87
CA LEU A 126 -6.97 13.90 -1.93
C LEU A 126 -5.65 14.21 -2.64
N ASN A 127 -4.50 13.96 -2.02
CA ASN A 127 -3.21 14.13 -2.69
C ASN A 127 -2.90 12.98 -3.65
N TYR A 128 -3.60 11.85 -3.52
CA TYR A 128 -3.28 10.60 -4.19
C TYR A 128 -4.40 10.11 -5.12
N PHE A 129 -5.65 10.50 -4.85
CA PHE A 129 -6.82 10.14 -5.62
C PHE A 129 -7.49 11.40 -6.21
N PRO A 130 -7.94 11.34 -7.48
CA PRO A 130 -8.81 12.37 -8.04
C PRO A 130 -10.12 12.48 -7.21
N THR A 131 -10.83 13.58 -7.37
CA THR A 131 -11.82 14.16 -6.43
C THR A 131 -13.02 13.30 -6.00
N ASP A 132 -13.18 12.07 -6.47
CA ASP A 132 -14.43 11.30 -6.26
C ASP A 132 -14.43 10.48 -4.96
N GLY A 133 -13.37 10.59 -4.14
CA GLY A 133 -13.31 10.05 -2.78
C GLY A 133 -12.84 8.59 -2.69
N LEU A 134 -12.86 8.08 -1.47
CA LEU A 134 -12.66 6.69 -1.08
C LEU A 134 -13.91 5.92 -1.50
N GLY A 135 -13.75 4.76 -2.13
CA GLY A 135 -14.85 3.90 -2.55
C GLY A 135 -15.00 2.68 -1.65
N SER A 136 -13.90 2.15 -1.11
CA SER A 136 -13.91 1.00 -0.20
C SER A 136 -12.66 0.94 0.68
N TYR A 137 -12.73 0.23 1.81
CA TYR A 137 -11.60 0.08 2.73
C TYR A 137 -11.61 -1.26 3.47
N ILE A 138 -10.45 -1.61 4.01
CA ILE A 138 -10.23 -2.72 4.93
C ILE A 138 -9.30 -2.26 6.03
N ASN A 139 -9.62 -2.55 7.28
CA ASN A 139 -8.79 -2.26 8.43
C ASN A 139 -8.33 -3.56 9.11
N TYR A 140 -7.21 -4.14 8.65
CA TYR A 140 -6.54 -5.25 9.35
C TYR A 140 -5.53 -4.77 10.39
N SER A 141 -5.45 -3.47 10.63
CA SER A 141 -4.61 -2.91 11.68
C SER A 141 -5.25 -3.15 13.04
N PRO A 142 -4.49 -3.12 14.14
CA PRO A 142 -5.03 -3.16 15.49
C PRO A 142 -5.68 -1.83 15.92
N TYR A 143 -5.70 -0.82 15.05
CA TYR A 143 -6.09 0.55 15.39
C TYR A 143 -7.47 0.92 14.82
N THR A 144 -8.16 1.86 15.45
CA THR A 144 -9.37 2.44 14.86
C THR A 144 -9.00 3.39 13.72
N LEU A 145 -9.65 3.26 12.57
CA LEU A 145 -9.45 4.12 11.43
C LEU A 145 -10.51 5.23 11.45
N LYS A 146 -10.09 6.48 11.44
CA LYS A 146 -10.94 7.66 11.25
C LYS A 146 -10.95 8.04 9.79
N ILE A 147 -12.08 7.89 9.14
CA ILE A 147 -12.29 8.30 7.76
C ILE A 147 -13.07 9.61 7.80
N TYR A 148 -12.66 10.62 7.05
CA TYR A 148 -13.36 11.89 7.06
C TYR A 148 -13.41 12.55 5.69
N ASN A 149 -14.47 13.31 5.48
CA ASN A 149 -14.61 14.19 4.33
C ASN A 149 -14.09 15.58 4.73
N VAL A 150 -13.04 16.05 4.06
CA VAL A 150 -12.43 17.36 4.36
C VAL A 150 -13.36 18.54 4.08
N TYR A 151 -14.45 18.33 3.33
CA TYR A 151 -15.35 19.40 2.91
C TYR A 151 -16.51 19.66 3.87
N ASP A 152 -17.04 18.63 4.55
CA ASP A 152 -18.24 18.74 5.40
C ASP A 152 -18.00 18.36 6.87
N SER A 153 -16.78 17.95 7.23
CA SER A 153 -16.43 17.47 8.57
C SER A 153 -17.16 16.21 9.03
N THR A 154 -17.79 15.46 8.12
CA THR A 154 -18.32 14.12 8.40
C THR A 154 -17.15 13.19 8.73
N ILE A 155 -17.29 12.49 9.85
CA ILE A 155 -16.26 11.60 10.39
C ILE A 155 -16.90 10.25 10.68
N ASP A 156 -16.34 9.22 10.06
CA ASP A 156 -16.60 7.83 10.41
C ASP A 156 -15.43 7.23 11.17
N TYR A 157 -15.75 6.31 12.08
CA TYR A 157 -14.79 5.58 12.89
C TYR A 157 -14.98 4.09 12.65
N GLU A 158 -13.91 3.44 12.22
CA GLU A 158 -13.91 2.05 11.80
C GLU A 158 -13.03 1.23 12.72
N SER A 159 -13.67 0.33 13.45
CA SER A 159 -13.01 -0.53 14.43
C SER A 159 -12.01 -1.49 13.76
N PRO A 160 -10.98 -1.96 14.48
CA PRO A 160 -10.07 -3.00 14.00
C PRO A 160 -10.82 -4.23 13.46
N GLY A 161 -10.37 -4.77 12.33
CA GLY A 161 -10.97 -5.95 11.69
C GLY A 161 -12.22 -5.67 10.85
N HIS A 162 -12.65 -4.41 10.71
CA HIS A 162 -13.79 -4.05 9.87
C HIS A 162 -13.38 -3.73 8.43
N TRP A 163 -14.34 -3.85 7.52
CA TRP A 163 -14.20 -3.52 6.11
C TRP A 163 -15.51 -2.99 5.54
N SER A 164 -15.41 -2.18 4.49
CA SER A 164 -16.54 -1.80 3.65
C SER A 164 -16.17 -1.91 2.18
N SER A 165 -17.00 -2.60 1.41
CA SER A 165 -16.90 -2.62 -0.05
C SER A 165 -17.55 -1.41 -0.71
N ASN A 166 -18.25 -0.56 0.05
CA ASN A 166 -18.91 0.63 -0.47
C ASN A 166 -19.06 1.69 0.64
N THR A 167 -18.30 2.77 0.53
CA THR A 167 -18.37 3.93 1.43
C THR A 167 -19.36 5.00 0.97
N SER A 168 -19.86 4.92 -0.26
CA SER A 168 -20.68 5.96 -0.91
C SER A 168 -22.17 5.97 -0.53
N SER A 169 -22.54 5.49 0.65
CA SER A 169 -23.95 5.23 0.94
C SER A 169 -24.87 6.46 0.96
N ASN A 170 -24.37 7.71 1.06
CA ASN A 170 -25.23 8.91 1.20
C ASN A 170 -24.67 10.24 0.62
N ASN A 171 -24.04 10.27 -0.57
CA ASN A 171 -23.35 11.47 -1.12
C ASN A 171 -22.12 11.96 -0.31
N ASP A 172 -21.75 11.26 0.76
CA ASP A 172 -20.55 11.58 1.54
C ASP A 172 -19.29 11.15 0.77
N VAL A 173 -18.54 12.12 0.27
CA VAL A 173 -17.27 11.89 -0.44
C VAL A 173 -16.15 11.89 0.60
N TYR A 174 -15.88 10.74 1.19
CA TYR A 174 -14.72 10.57 2.07
C TYR A 174 -13.45 10.76 1.27
N ASN A 175 -12.54 11.62 1.69
CA ASN A 175 -11.37 11.97 0.86
C ASN A 175 -10.10 12.16 1.70
N ALA A 176 -10.16 11.83 2.98
CA ALA A 176 -9.02 11.66 3.83
C ALA A 176 -9.26 10.51 4.82
N ALA A 177 -8.17 9.87 5.24
CA ALA A 177 -8.21 8.85 6.27
C ALA A 177 -7.02 9.06 7.22
N SER A 178 -7.28 8.93 8.52
CA SER A 178 -6.27 8.94 9.56
C SER A 178 -6.51 7.77 10.48
N VAL A 179 -5.45 7.20 11.03
CA VAL A 179 -5.60 6.28 12.17
C VAL A 179 -5.90 7.13 13.41
N VAL A 180 -6.89 6.74 14.20
CA VAL A 180 -7.19 7.35 15.50
C VAL A 180 -7.15 6.25 16.53
N GLU A 181 -6.05 6.19 17.26
CA GLU A 181 -6.09 5.67 18.62
C GLU A 181 -5.62 6.77 19.57
N SER A 182 -5.99 6.60 20.84
CA SER A 182 -5.64 7.45 21.98
C SER A 182 -4.13 7.64 22.10
N CYS A 183 -3.63 8.59 21.33
CA CYS A 183 -2.78 9.63 21.85
C CYS A 183 -3.62 10.41 22.89
#